data_AF-A0A920TYZ3-F1
#
_entry.id   AF-A0A920TYZ3-F1
#
_cell.length_a   1.000
_cell.length_b   1.000
_cell.length_c   1.000
_cell.angle_alpha   90.00
_cell.angle_beta   90.00
_cell.angle_gamma   90.00
#
_symmetry.space_group_name_H-M   'P 1'
#
loop_
_entity.id
_entity.type
_entity.pdbx_description
1 polymer ?
#
loop_
_entity_poly.entity_id
_entity_poly.type
_entity_poly.pdbx_seq_one_letter_code
_entity_poly.pdbx_strand_id
1 'polypeptide(L)'
;MNNSTLSNFEIHVSTERTHLSQVRRAFTKSLEFENTDPGLVNFFVVCSNYLEFALNRLIAQDYILHDLLLPHIKNDNTDYQDKLKSLHKGLKAMESSIEKLGEAKNELVKSGLYGIDPFKNEAHEFLDVFLNLLASNRHSTYDLEKKVFTSQDWEKIAGVSEESIKNEQLLYQDIKLSAPEGCDPESFPPIGHHAKPE
;
A
#
# COMPACT_ATOMS: atom_id res chain seq x y z
N MET A 1 0.18 27.95 -14.31
CA MET A 1 1.27 26.97 -14.23
C MET A 1 1.99 27.21 -12.92
N ASN A 2 1.60 26.51 -11.85
CA ASN A 2 2.33 26.57 -10.58
C ASN A 2 3.32 25.40 -10.60
N ASN A 3 4.57 25.68 -10.98
CA ASN A 3 5.69 24.81 -10.62
C ASN A 3 5.94 25.00 -9.12
N SER A 4 5.10 24.39 -8.28
CA SER A 4 5.48 24.15 -6.90
C SER A 4 6.54 23.06 -6.94
N THR A 5 7.80 23.42 -6.68
CA THR A 5 8.86 22.46 -6.41
C THR A 5 8.41 21.62 -5.23
N LEU A 6 8.05 20.36 -5.46
CA LEU A 6 7.67 19.44 -4.40
C LEU A 6 8.83 19.33 -3.41
N SER A 7 8.51 19.28 -2.12
CA SER A 7 9.49 18.99 -1.08
C SER A 7 10.03 17.57 -1.25
N ASN A 8 11.18 17.27 -0.62
CA ASN A 8 11.79 15.93 -0.70
C ASN A 8 10.85 14.82 -0.20
N PHE A 9 10.03 15.07 0.82
CA PHE A 9 9.09 14.08 1.34
C PHE A 9 7.89 13.89 0.40
N GLU A 10 7.39 14.95 -0.24
CA GLU A 10 6.28 14.86 -1.20
C GLU A 10 6.66 14.04 -2.43
N ILE A 11 7.90 14.23 -2.93
CA ILE A 11 8.45 13.41 -4.02
C ILE A 11 8.50 11.95 -3.59
N HIS A 12 9.02 11.65 -2.40
CA HIS A 12 9.13 10.27 -1.93
C HIS A 12 7.76 9.61 -1.78
N VAL A 13 6.79 10.28 -1.14
CA VAL A 13 5.42 9.75 -0.99
C VAL A 13 4.76 9.51 -2.34
N SER A 14 4.97 10.42 -3.32
CA SER A 14 4.45 10.23 -4.68
C SER A 14 5.09 9.02 -5.38
N THR A 15 6.39 8.83 -5.20
CA THR A 15 7.13 7.68 -5.74
C THR A 15 6.65 6.38 -5.11
N GLU A 16 6.57 6.30 -3.77
CA GLU A 16 6.11 5.11 -3.03
C GLU A 16 4.67 4.73 -3.42
N ARG A 17 3.78 5.70 -3.59
CA ARG A 17 2.42 5.44 -4.11
C ARG A 17 2.41 4.89 -5.54
N THR A 18 3.32 5.38 -6.38
CA THR A 18 3.46 4.90 -7.76
C THR A 18 3.96 3.46 -7.77
N HIS A 19 5.03 3.19 -7.03
CA HIS A 19 5.60 1.85 -6.89
C HIS A 19 4.59 0.88 -6.28
N LEU A 20 3.87 1.25 -5.22
CA LEU A 20 2.80 0.42 -4.65
C LEU A 20 1.75 0.04 -5.69
N SER A 21 1.30 1.01 -6.50
CA SER A 21 0.36 0.73 -7.59
C SER A 21 0.95 -0.23 -8.62
N GLN A 22 2.23 -0.07 -8.98
CA GLN A 22 2.93 -0.92 -9.95
C GLN A 22 3.11 -2.34 -9.44
N VAL A 23 3.62 -2.48 -8.21
CA VAL A 23 3.83 -3.78 -7.55
C VAL A 23 2.51 -4.51 -7.37
N ARG A 24 1.44 -3.83 -6.94
CA ARG A 24 0.10 -4.46 -6.85
C ARG A 24 -0.32 -5.08 -8.18
N ARG A 25 -0.15 -4.35 -9.29
CA ARG A 25 -0.59 -4.83 -10.62
C ARG A 25 0.28 -5.96 -11.13
N ALA A 26 1.60 -5.85 -10.95
CA ALA A 26 2.54 -6.92 -11.25
C ALA A 26 2.23 -8.19 -10.45
N PHE A 27 1.97 -8.04 -9.16
CA PHE A 27 1.57 -9.12 -8.27
C PHE A 27 0.23 -9.74 -8.68
N THR A 28 -0.79 -8.92 -8.95
CA THR A 28 -2.11 -9.42 -9.41
C THR A 28 -1.97 -10.24 -10.69
N LYS A 29 -1.21 -9.72 -11.68
CA LYS A 29 -1.00 -10.41 -12.95
C LYS A 29 -0.26 -11.73 -12.79
N SER A 30 0.74 -11.81 -11.91
CA SER A 30 1.50 -13.05 -11.73
C SER A 30 0.69 -14.16 -11.04
N LEU A 31 -0.38 -13.82 -10.32
CA LEU A 31 -1.32 -14.82 -9.77
C LEU A 31 -2.07 -15.59 -10.88
N GLU A 32 -2.22 -15.00 -12.07
CA GLU A 32 -2.88 -15.62 -13.24
C GLU A 32 -2.03 -16.73 -13.89
N PHE A 33 -0.73 -16.84 -13.55
CA PHE A 33 0.16 -17.82 -14.18
C PHE A 33 -0.13 -19.24 -13.70
N GLU A 34 -0.54 -20.13 -14.59
CA GLU A 34 -0.77 -21.55 -14.28
C GLU A 34 0.55 -22.33 -14.10
N ASN A 35 1.57 -21.99 -14.90
CA ASN A 35 2.87 -22.62 -14.79
C ASN A 35 3.65 -22.04 -13.61
N THR A 36 3.95 -22.89 -12.65
CA THR A 36 4.68 -22.51 -11.44
C THR A 36 6.12 -23.00 -11.49
N ASP A 37 7.05 -22.10 -11.22
CA ASP A 37 8.48 -22.41 -11.07
C ASP A 37 9.08 -21.70 -9.84
N PRO A 38 10.31 -22.04 -9.43
CA PRO A 38 10.95 -21.40 -8.28
C PRO A 38 11.15 -19.88 -8.44
N GLY A 39 11.24 -19.37 -9.67
CA GLY A 39 11.31 -17.94 -9.94
C GLY A 39 10.00 -17.23 -9.58
N LEU A 40 8.87 -17.81 -9.95
CA LEU A 40 7.55 -17.31 -9.58
C LEU A 40 7.34 -17.33 -8.06
N VAL A 41 7.78 -18.38 -7.37
CA VAL A 41 7.77 -18.43 -5.90
C VAL A 41 8.57 -17.27 -5.30
N ASN A 42 9.78 -17.04 -5.80
CA ASN A 42 10.61 -15.92 -5.35
C ASN A 42 9.93 -14.57 -5.61
N PHE A 43 9.30 -14.40 -6.78
CA PHE A 43 8.55 -13.19 -7.12
C PHE A 43 7.42 -12.91 -6.13
N PHE A 44 6.62 -13.93 -5.78
CA PHE A 44 5.57 -13.79 -4.77
C PHE A 44 6.10 -13.38 -3.41
N VAL A 45 7.23 -13.93 -2.98
CA VAL A 45 7.86 -13.61 -1.69
C VAL A 45 8.30 -12.14 -1.66
N VAL A 46 9.00 -11.66 -2.69
CA VAL A 46 9.49 -10.28 -2.69
C VAL A 46 8.37 -9.25 -2.88
N CYS A 47 7.34 -9.57 -3.68
CA CYS A 47 6.13 -8.75 -3.76
C CYS A 47 5.46 -8.65 -2.39
N SER A 48 5.33 -9.75 -1.66
CA SER A 48 4.73 -9.77 -0.33
C SER A 48 5.53 -8.92 0.66
N ASN A 49 6.87 -9.00 0.65
CA ASN A 49 7.73 -8.17 1.50
C ASN A 49 7.57 -6.68 1.20
N TYR A 50 7.49 -6.30 -0.07
CA TYR A 50 7.26 -4.90 -0.45
C TYR A 50 5.87 -4.42 -0.02
N LEU A 51 4.82 -5.20 -0.30
CA LEU A 51 3.45 -4.86 0.05
C LEU A 51 3.29 -4.70 1.56
N GLU A 52 3.85 -5.62 2.34
CA GLU A 52 3.90 -5.57 3.80
C GLU A 52 4.59 -4.29 4.28
N PHE A 53 5.76 -3.94 3.73
CA PHE A 53 6.48 -2.72 4.09
C PHE A 53 5.66 -1.45 3.75
N ALA A 54 5.24 -1.31 2.49
CA ALA A 54 4.60 -0.10 1.99
C ALA A 54 3.23 0.13 2.66
N LEU A 55 2.46 -0.93 2.90
CA LEU A 55 1.15 -0.82 3.54
C LEU A 55 1.25 -0.55 5.03
N ASN A 56 2.18 -1.17 5.76
CA ASN A 56 2.39 -0.86 7.17
C ASN A 56 2.78 0.61 7.36
N ARG A 57 3.56 1.18 6.42
CA ARG A 57 3.81 2.61 6.40
C ARG A 57 2.53 3.40 6.18
N LEU A 58 1.75 3.10 5.13
CA LEU A 58 0.48 3.81 4.88
C LEU A 58 -0.48 3.76 6.08
N ILE A 59 -0.60 2.60 6.74
CA ILE A 59 -1.39 2.45 7.96
C ILE A 59 -0.88 3.38 9.07
N ALA A 60 0.44 3.44 9.29
CA ALA A 60 1.03 4.35 10.26
C ALA A 60 0.76 5.82 9.91
N GLN A 61 0.84 6.18 8.62
CA GLN A 61 0.49 7.53 8.15
C GLN A 61 -0.98 7.85 8.43
N ASP A 62 -1.89 6.91 8.18
CA ASP A 62 -3.33 7.09 8.42
C ASP A 62 -3.67 7.21 9.92
N TYR A 63 -2.97 6.49 10.80
CA TYR A 63 -3.12 6.70 12.26
C TYR A 63 -2.62 8.06 12.71
N ILE A 64 -1.47 8.52 12.20
CA ILE A 64 -0.96 9.87 12.51
C ILE A 64 -1.94 10.93 12.01
N LEU A 65 -2.46 10.76 10.79
CA LEU A 65 -3.48 11.64 10.20
C LEU A 65 -4.72 11.68 11.08
N HIS A 66 -5.23 10.51 11.49
CA HIS A 66 -6.38 10.39 12.36
C HIS A 66 -6.18 11.19 13.66
N ASP A 67 -5.05 10.98 14.34
CA ASP A 67 -4.74 11.63 15.63
C ASP A 67 -4.58 13.14 15.51
N LEU A 68 -4.02 13.62 14.39
CA LEU A 68 -3.92 15.05 14.10
C LEU A 68 -5.28 15.67 13.76
N LEU A 69 -6.20 14.90 13.19
CA LEU A 69 -7.52 15.41 12.79
C LEU A 69 -8.50 15.50 13.98
N LEU A 70 -8.38 14.60 14.96
CA LEU A 70 -9.27 14.51 16.12
C LEU A 70 -9.53 15.84 16.85
N PRO A 71 -8.52 16.68 17.18
CA PRO A 71 -8.74 17.96 17.86
C PRO A 71 -9.57 18.97 17.07
N HIS A 72 -9.69 18.80 15.76
CA HIS A 72 -10.40 19.71 14.85
C HIS A 72 -11.85 19.29 14.59
N ILE A 73 -12.28 18.12 15.08
CA ILE A 73 -13.62 17.59 14.89
C ILE A 73 -14.44 17.89 16.14
N LYS A 74 -15.54 18.62 15.97
CA LYS A 74 -16.50 18.83 17.06
C LYS A 74 -17.18 17.52 17.45
N ASN A 75 -17.40 17.31 18.75
CA ASN A 75 -18.00 16.08 19.28
C ASN A 75 -19.42 15.80 18.74
N ASP A 76 -20.14 16.83 18.30
CA ASP A 76 -21.49 16.74 17.71
C ASP A 76 -21.48 16.53 16.19
N ASN A 77 -20.31 16.51 15.54
CA ASN A 77 -20.17 16.29 14.10
C ASN A 77 -20.19 14.80 13.76
N THR A 78 -21.39 14.21 13.72
CA THR A 78 -21.59 12.78 13.48
C THR A 78 -21.03 12.29 12.15
N ASP A 79 -21.06 13.12 11.10
CA ASP A 79 -20.50 12.77 9.78
C ASP A 79 -19.00 12.46 9.85
N TYR A 80 -18.21 13.33 10.48
CA TYR A 80 -16.77 13.10 10.65
C TYR A 80 -16.48 11.95 11.61
N GLN A 81 -17.28 11.79 12.67
CA GLN A 81 -17.14 10.65 13.58
C GLN A 81 -17.36 9.31 12.85
N ASP A 82 -18.33 9.23 11.95
CA ASP A 82 -18.59 8.01 11.18
C ASP A 82 -17.52 7.75 10.12
N LYS A 83 -16.98 8.80 9.48
CA LYS A 83 -15.81 8.69 8.59
C LYS A 83 -14.58 8.14 9.31
N LEU A 84 -14.26 8.65 10.50
CA LEU A 84 -13.13 8.15 11.30
C LEU A 84 -13.33 6.70 11.75
N LYS A 85 -14.55 6.31 12.15
CA LYS A 85 -14.86 4.91 12.47
C LYS A 85 -14.70 3.99 11.24
N SER A 86 -15.12 4.44 10.06
CA SER A 86 -14.95 3.69 8.81
C SER A 86 -13.48 3.53 8.46
N LEU A 87 -12.68 4.60 8.59
CA LEU A 87 -11.24 4.56 8.40
C LEU A 87 -10.60 3.54 9.34
N HIS A 88 -10.87 3.64 10.65
CA HIS A 88 -10.32 2.72 11.66
C HIS A 88 -10.69 1.26 11.40
N LYS A 89 -11.94 0.99 11.01
CA LYS A 89 -12.38 -0.36 10.62
C LYS A 89 -11.62 -0.87 9.39
N GLY A 90 -11.40 -0.01 8.40
CA GLY A 90 -10.63 -0.32 7.20
C GLY A 90 -9.16 -0.62 7.52
N LEU A 91 -8.52 0.21 8.35
CA LEU A 91 -7.13 0.00 8.78
C LEU A 91 -6.95 -1.35 9.46
N LYS A 92 -7.83 -1.69 10.42
CA LYS A 92 -7.79 -3.00 11.08
C LYS A 92 -7.98 -4.18 10.14
N ALA A 93 -8.86 -4.04 9.15
CA ALA A 93 -9.05 -5.09 8.15
C ALA A 93 -7.79 -5.27 7.30
N MET A 94 -7.14 -4.17 6.92
CA MET A 94 -5.88 -4.21 6.18
C MET A 94 -4.74 -4.81 7.00
N GLU A 95 -4.57 -4.40 8.27
CA GLU A 95 -3.56 -4.97 9.19
C GLU A 95 -3.70 -6.49 9.26
N SER A 96 -4.90 -6.99 9.54
CA SER A 96 -5.15 -8.44 9.60
C SER A 96 -4.90 -9.14 8.27
N SER A 97 -5.21 -8.48 7.15
CA SER A 97 -4.98 -9.05 5.82
C SER A 97 -3.49 -9.12 5.45
N ILE A 98 -2.69 -8.14 5.87
CA ILE A 98 -1.23 -8.14 5.69
C ILE A 98 -0.60 -9.25 6.54
N GLU A 99 -1.05 -9.42 7.79
CA GLU A 99 -0.56 -10.49 8.66
C GLU A 99 -0.78 -11.86 8.02
N LYS A 100 -1.98 -12.13 7.51
CA LYS A 100 -2.27 -13.40 6.82
C LYS A 100 -1.46 -13.60 5.55
N LEU A 101 -1.29 -12.55 4.74
CA LEU A 101 -0.40 -12.61 3.56
C LEU A 101 1.04 -12.95 3.99
N GLY A 102 1.52 -12.35 5.10
CA GLY A 102 2.83 -12.63 5.68
C GLY A 102 2.97 -14.07 6.17
N GLU A 103 1.94 -14.62 6.81
CA GLU A 103 1.88 -16.04 7.20
C GLU A 103 1.90 -16.97 5.99
N ALA A 104 1.06 -16.70 4.98
CA ALA A 104 1.02 -17.47 3.74
C ALA A 104 2.36 -17.41 2.98
N LYS A 105 3.01 -16.25 2.93
CA LYS A 105 4.37 -16.07 2.40
C LYS A 105 5.36 -16.97 3.15
N ASN A 106 5.33 -16.98 4.48
CA ASN A 106 6.25 -17.79 5.28
C ASN A 106 6.04 -19.30 5.05
N GLU A 107 4.80 -19.74 4.90
CA GLU A 107 4.49 -21.13 4.54
C GLU A 107 4.87 -21.47 3.11
N LEU A 108 4.74 -20.53 2.17
CA LEU A 108 5.24 -20.67 0.80
C LEU A 108 6.76 -20.85 0.76
N VAL A 109 7.51 -20.09 1.56
CA VAL A 109 8.98 -20.24 1.68
C VAL A 109 9.36 -21.63 2.18
N LYS A 110 8.62 -22.20 3.14
CA LYS A 110 8.87 -23.54 3.68
C LYS A 110 8.49 -24.65 2.70
N SER A 111 7.35 -24.49 2.04
CA SER A 111 6.73 -25.53 1.22
C SER A 111 7.19 -25.49 -0.25
N GLY A 112 7.78 -24.38 -0.68
CA GLY A 112 8.17 -24.15 -2.07
C GLY A 112 6.98 -24.28 -3.02
N LEU A 113 7.17 -24.99 -4.13
CA LEU A 113 6.14 -25.19 -5.16
C LEU A 113 4.84 -25.82 -4.61
N TYR A 114 4.93 -26.65 -3.56
CA TYR A 114 3.75 -27.30 -2.96
C TYR A 114 2.84 -26.32 -2.19
N GLY A 115 3.34 -25.13 -1.85
CA GLY A 115 2.58 -24.11 -1.12
C GLY A 115 1.90 -23.06 -2.00
N ILE A 116 1.97 -23.18 -3.33
CA ILE A 116 1.53 -22.12 -4.23
C ILE A 116 0.02 -21.90 -4.21
N ASP A 117 -0.79 -22.96 -4.34
CA ASP A 117 -2.24 -22.78 -4.39
C ASP A 117 -2.80 -22.17 -3.09
N PRO A 118 -2.40 -22.63 -1.89
CA PRO A 118 -2.75 -21.95 -0.65
C PRO A 118 -2.33 -20.48 -0.62
N PHE A 119 -1.11 -20.17 -1.06
CA PHE A 119 -0.62 -18.79 -1.12
C PHE A 119 -1.46 -17.92 -2.07
N LYS A 120 -1.75 -18.40 -3.28
CA LYS A 120 -2.54 -17.65 -4.26
C LYS A 120 -3.95 -17.34 -3.77
N ASN A 121 -4.57 -18.28 -3.06
CA ASN A 121 -5.88 -18.05 -2.46
C ASN A 121 -5.84 -16.91 -1.45
N GLU A 122 -4.89 -16.92 -0.52
CA GLU A 122 -4.72 -15.83 0.45
C GLU A 122 -4.34 -14.51 -0.23
N ALA A 123 -3.50 -14.55 -1.28
CA ALA A 123 -3.13 -13.37 -2.05
C ALA A 123 -4.33 -12.72 -2.73
N HIS A 124 -5.28 -13.50 -3.26
CA HIS A 124 -6.54 -12.97 -3.81
C HIS A 124 -7.41 -12.35 -2.70
N GLU A 125 -7.57 -13.03 -1.56
CA GLU A 125 -8.32 -12.48 -0.42
C GLU A 125 -7.71 -11.14 0.05
N PHE A 126 -6.38 -11.06 0.10
CA PHE A 126 -5.67 -9.83 0.41
C PHE A 126 -5.93 -8.72 -0.61
N LEU A 127 -5.86 -9.02 -1.91
CA LEU A 127 -6.11 -8.04 -2.96
C LEU A 127 -7.55 -7.51 -2.90
N ASP A 128 -8.52 -8.35 -2.57
CA ASP A 128 -9.91 -7.94 -2.38
C ASP A 128 -10.05 -6.96 -1.21
N VAL A 129 -9.42 -7.25 -0.06
CA VAL A 129 -9.41 -6.31 1.09
C VAL A 129 -8.74 -4.99 0.69
N PHE A 130 -7.62 -5.06 -0.02
CA PHE A 130 -6.87 -3.89 -0.47
C PHE A 130 -7.69 -2.99 -1.39
N LEU A 131 -8.34 -3.57 -2.40
CA LEU A 131 -9.18 -2.83 -3.34
C LEU A 131 -10.41 -2.23 -2.65
N ASN A 132 -11.04 -2.96 -1.73
CA ASN A 132 -12.17 -2.46 -0.95
C ASN A 132 -11.77 -1.28 -0.07
N LEU A 133 -10.58 -1.30 0.55
CA LEU A 133 -10.08 -0.18 1.34
C LEU A 133 -9.89 1.07 0.46
N LEU A 134 -9.23 0.91 -0.70
CA LEU A 134 -9.03 1.99 -1.65
C LEU A 134 -10.35 2.60 -2.15
N ALA A 135 -11.37 1.78 -2.34
CA ALA A 135 -12.67 2.25 -2.81
C ALA A 135 -13.47 3.01 -1.74
N SER A 136 -13.40 2.57 -0.48
CA SER A 136 -14.28 3.03 0.60
C SER A 136 -13.80 4.27 1.35
N ASN A 137 -12.48 4.49 1.45
CA ASN A 137 -11.94 5.54 2.33
C ASN A 137 -11.25 6.70 1.59
N ARG A 138 -11.17 6.66 0.26
CA ARG A 138 -10.43 7.65 -0.53
C ARG A 138 -10.94 9.08 -0.28
N HIS A 139 -10.08 9.92 0.31
CA HIS A 139 -10.29 11.36 0.52
C HIS A 139 -11.53 11.75 1.36
N SER A 140 -12.08 10.83 2.18
CA SER A 140 -13.30 11.11 2.96
C SER A 140 -13.14 12.28 3.96
N THR A 141 -11.90 12.52 4.41
CA THR A 141 -11.51 13.56 5.38
C THR A 141 -10.72 14.72 4.77
N TYR A 142 -10.40 14.65 3.47
CA TYR A 142 -9.44 15.53 2.79
C TYR A 142 -9.81 17.03 2.83
N ASP A 143 -11.12 17.34 2.81
CA ASP A 143 -11.59 18.72 2.89
C ASP A 143 -11.29 19.38 4.25
N LEU A 144 -11.22 18.59 5.32
CA LEU A 144 -10.84 19.10 6.65
C LEU A 144 -9.32 19.18 6.79
N GLU A 145 -8.61 18.14 6.36
CA GLU A 145 -7.14 18.08 6.35
C GLU A 145 -6.55 19.34 5.71
N LYS A 146 -7.04 19.73 4.52
CA LYS A 146 -6.62 20.97 3.83
C LYS A 146 -6.82 22.25 4.61
N LYS A 147 -7.81 22.29 5.50
CA LYS A 147 -8.15 23.50 6.27
C LYS A 147 -7.33 23.62 7.55
N VAL A 148 -6.92 22.49 8.12
CA VAL A 148 -6.38 22.45 9.48
C VAL A 148 -4.92 22.03 9.56
N PHE A 149 -4.41 21.27 8.58
CA PHE A 149 -3.03 20.83 8.57
C PHE A 149 -2.08 21.88 8.00
N THR A 150 -0.97 22.04 8.70
CA THR A 150 0.20 22.82 8.29
C THR A 150 1.17 21.95 7.50
N SER A 151 2.20 22.56 6.91
CA SER A 151 3.28 21.80 6.25
C SER A 151 4.03 20.85 7.20
N GLN A 152 4.14 21.20 8.50
CA GLN A 152 4.77 20.34 9.50
C GLN A 152 3.92 19.10 9.81
N ASP A 153 2.59 19.24 9.78
CA ASP A 153 1.67 18.10 9.94
C ASP A 153 1.83 17.13 8.77
N TRP A 154 1.94 17.65 7.53
CA TRP A 154 2.18 16.82 6.35
C TRP A 154 3.54 16.11 6.38
N GLU A 155 4.59 16.78 6.85
CA GLU A 155 5.90 16.17 7.02
C GLU A 155 5.86 15.05 8.09
N LYS A 156 5.18 15.31 9.21
CA LYS A 156 4.97 14.34 10.29
C LYS A 156 4.16 13.14 9.81
N ILE A 157 3.08 13.36 9.06
CA ILE A 157 2.27 12.31 8.46
C ILE A 157 3.11 11.50 7.49
N ALA A 158 3.89 12.13 6.61
CA ALA A 158 4.70 11.44 5.61
C ALA A 158 5.72 10.49 6.26
N GLY A 159 6.28 10.87 7.42
CA GLY A 159 7.14 10.00 8.22
C GLY A 159 8.35 9.49 7.42
N VAL A 160 8.89 10.33 6.55
CA VAL A 160 9.97 9.96 5.63
C VAL A 160 11.30 10.06 6.35
N SER A 161 12.02 8.94 6.42
CA SER A 161 13.40 8.86 6.90
C SER A 161 14.33 8.31 5.81
N GLU A 162 15.63 8.58 5.90
CA GLU A 162 16.63 8.00 4.99
C GLU A 162 16.58 6.46 4.99
N GLU A 163 16.36 5.86 6.15
CA GLU A 163 16.19 4.41 6.30
C GLU A 163 14.97 3.92 5.53
N SER A 164 13.82 4.60 5.67
CA SER A 164 12.60 4.22 4.97
C SER A 164 12.75 4.32 3.44
N ILE A 165 13.45 5.35 2.95
CA ILE A 165 13.75 5.53 1.52
C ILE A 165 14.62 4.39 1.03
N LYS A 166 15.69 4.08 1.76
CA LYS A 166 16.64 3.03 1.37
C LYS A 166 15.98 1.65 1.38
N ASN A 167 15.16 1.35 2.40
CA ASN A 167 14.45 0.08 2.50
C ASN A 167 13.45 -0.08 1.36
N GLU A 168 12.66 0.95 1.04
CA GLU A 168 11.72 0.94 -0.08
C GLU A 168 12.43 0.68 -1.42
N GLN A 169 13.55 1.38 -1.67
CA GLN A 169 14.34 1.23 -2.90
C GLN A 169 14.90 -0.20 -3.06
N LEU A 170 15.40 -0.79 -1.97
CA LEU A 170 15.91 -2.17 -2.00
C LEU A 170 14.80 -3.16 -2.30
N LEU A 171 13.66 -3.06 -1.61
CA LEU A 171 12.52 -3.94 -1.82
C LEU A 171 11.95 -3.80 -3.24
N TYR A 172 11.85 -2.57 -3.76
CA TYR A 172 11.38 -2.33 -5.12
C TYR A 172 12.35 -2.92 -6.16
N GLN A 173 13.66 -2.79 -5.93
CA GLN A 173 14.68 -3.38 -6.79
C GLN A 173 14.63 -4.92 -6.81
N ASP A 174 14.37 -5.56 -5.67
CA ASP A 174 14.23 -7.01 -5.58
C ASP A 174 13.06 -7.53 -6.42
N ILE A 175 11.94 -6.77 -6.45
CA ILE A 175 10.80 -7.09 -7.32
C ILE A 175 11.19 -6.98 -8.78
N LYS A 176 11.88 -5.90 -9.18
CA LYS A 176 12.34 -5.72 -10.57
C LYS A 176 13.23 -6.87 -11.03
N LEU A 177 14.14 -7.34 -10.18
CA LEU A 177 15.08 -8.40 -10.51
C LEU A 177 14.44 -9.80 -10.58
N SER A 178 13.33 -9.99 -9.88
CA SER A 178 12.62 -11.27 -9.81
C SER A 178 11.39 -11.36 -10.71
N ALA A 179 11.01 -10.24 -11.34
CA ALA A 179 9.81 -10.15 -12.17
C ALA A 179 9.86 -11.16 -13.33
N PRO A 180 8.90 -12.09 -13.41
CA PRO A 180 8.77 -12.93 -14.59
C PRO A 180 8.32 -12.10 -15.80
N GLU A 181 8.44 -12.68 -17.00
CA GLU A 181 8.08 -12.01 -18.23
C GLU A 181 6.64 -11.45 -18.16
N GLY A 182 6.49 -10.17 -18.52
CA GLY A 182 5.20 -9.49 -18.49
C GLY A 182 4.73 -9.01 -17.12
N CYS A 183 5.51 -9.22 -16.04
CA CYS A 183 5.22 -8.74 -14.69
C CYS A 183 6.23 -7.71 -14.17
N ASP A 184 7.01 -7.08 -15.05
CA ASP A 184 7.88 -5.96 -14.66
C ASP A 184 7.02 -4.83 -14.08
N PRO A 185 7.21 -4.40 -12.81
CA PRO A 185 6.42 -3.33 -12.21
C PRO A 185 6.48 -2.02 -13.01
N GLU A 186 7.59 -1.71 -13.66
CA GLU A 186 7.72 -0.47 -14.45
C GLU A 186 6.91 -0.49 -15.76
N SER A 187 6.52 -1.68 -16.23
CA SER A 187 5.65 -1.83 -17.40
C SER A 187 4.21 -1.38 -17.15
N PHE A 188 3.82 -1.22 -15.88
CA PHE A 188 2.50 -0.75 -15.50
C PHE A 188 2.52 0.78 -15.35
N PRO A 189 1.73 1.53 -16.16
CA PRO A 189 1.73 2.99 -16.08
C PRO A 189 1.20 3.47 -14.72
N PRO A 190 1.72 4.59 -14.18
CA PRO A 190 1.20 5.20 -12.96
C PRO A 190 -0.29 5.48 -13.10
N ILE A 191 -1.09 5.03 -12.13
CA ILE A 191 -2.50 5.40 -12.06
C ILE A 191 -2.56 6.80 -11.47
N GLY A 192 -3.04 7.79 -12.24
CA GLY A 192 -3.20 9.15 -11.76
C GLY A 192 -4.13 9.24 -10.54
N HIS A 193 -3.95 10.25 -9.68
CA HIS A 193 -4.74 10.51 -8.46
C HIS A 193 -6.27 10.51 -8.61
N HIS A 194 -6.81 10.47 -9.83
CA HIS A 194 -8.25 10.45 -10.13
C HIS A 194 -8.72 9.18 -10.86
N ALA A 195 -7.81 8.32 -11.31
CA ALA A 195 -8.22 7.07 -11.94
C ALA A 195 -8.72 6.08 -10.89
N LYS A 196 -9.74 5.28 -11.27
CA LYS A 196 -10.26 4.19 -10.43
C LYS A 196 -9.22 3.06 -10.40
N PRO A 197 -9.11 2.31 -9.29
CA PRO A 197 -8.38 1.05 -9.32
C PRO A 197 -9.03 0.15 -10.36
N GLU A 198 -8.28 -0.22 -11.40
CA GLU A 198 -8.57 -1.39 -12.24
C GLU A 198 -7.99 -2.64 -11.57
#